data_AF-A0A0U0SW59-F1
#
_entry.id   AF-A0A0U0SW59-F1
#
_cell.length_a   1.000
_cell.length_b   1.000
_cell.length_c   1.000
_cell.angle_alpha   90.00
_cell.angle_beta   90.00
_cell.angle_gamma   90.00
#
_symmetry.space_group_name_H-M   'P 1'
#
loop_
_entity.id
_entity.type
_entity.pdbx_description
1 polymer ?
#
loop_
_entity_poly.entity_id
_entity_poly.type
_entity_poly.pdbx_seq_one_letter_code
_entity_poly.pdbx_strand_id
1 'polypeptide(L)'
;MPQAAKVAHITAHPQVSLNLDSDGNGAGIIVVGGTAAVVATDVDCRDDAPYWAKYREDAAKFGLTEAIAAYSTRLKITPTRVWTTPTG
;
A
#
# COMPACT_ATOMS: atom_id res chain seq x y z
N MET A 1 -9.97 2.87 6.29
CA MET A 1 -11.10 2.37 5.47
C MET A 1 -11.31 0.87 5.67
N PRO A 2 -11.85 0.44 6.82
CA PRO A 2 -12.03 -0.99 7.12
C PRO A 2 -13.10 -1.68 6.26
N GLN A 3 -14.15 -0.94 5.85
CA GLN A 3 -15.29 -1.49 5.11
C GLN A 3 -15.13 -1.46 3.57
N ALA A 4 -13.93 -1.16 3.06
CA ALA A 4 -13.72 -1.13 1.62
C ALA A 4 -13.83 -2.54 1.02
N ALA A 5 -14.45 -2.68 -0.15
CA ALA A 5 -14.65 -3.98 -0.81
C ALA A 5 -13.36 -4.79 -0.97
N LYS A 6 -12.22 -4.11 -1.22
CA LYS A 6 -10.90 -4.76 -1.30
C LYS A 6 -10.48 -5.47 0.00
N VAL A 7 -10.92 -4.99 1.17
CA VAL A 7 -10.62 -5.59 2.48
C VAL A 7 -11.38 -6.91 2.64
N ALA A 8 -12.67 -6.91 2.31
CA ALA A 8 -13.48 -8.12 2.27
C ALA A 8 -12.91 -9.15 1.27
N HIS A 9 -12.52 -8.68 0.08
CA HIS A 9 -11.91 -9.53 -0.94
C HIS A 9 -10.59 -10.16 -0.47
N ILE A 10 -9.66 -9.39 0.11
CA ILE A 10 -8.38 -9.91 0.64
C ILE A 10 -8.60 -10.94 1.74
N THR A 11 -9.62 -10.74 2.59
CA THR A 11 -9.94 -11.66 3.68
C THR A 11 -10.44 -13.02 3.14
N ALA A 12 -11.24 -13.02 2.07
CA ALA A 12 -11.72 -14.24 1.42
C ALA A 12 -10.69 -14.87 0.45
N HIS A 13 -9.89 -14.02 -0.20
CA HIS A 13 -8.96 -14.36 -1.28
C HIS A 13 -7.64 -13.60 -1.07
N PRO A 14 -6.67 -14.19 -0.35
CA PRO A 14 -5.47 -13.47 0.07
C PRO A 14 -4.47 -13.20 -1.06
N GLN A 15 -4.64 -13.78 -2.24
CA GLN A 15 -3.71 -13.60 -3.37
C GLN A 15 -3.81 -12.17 -3.91
N VAL A 16 -2.69 -11.45 -3.95
CA VAL A 16 -2.62 -10.06 -4.40
C VAL A 16 -1.41 -9.80 -5.29
N SER A 17 -1.47 -8.70 -6.04
CA SER A 17 -0.32 -8.05 -6.66
C SER A 17 -0.27 -6.57 -6.24
N LEU A 18 0.92 -6.08 -5.88
CA LEU A 18 1.22 -4.65 -5.69
C LEU A 18 2.06 -4.17 -6.87
N ASN A 19 1.54 -3.19 -7.60
CA ASN A 19 2.16 -2.65 -8.80
C ASN A 19 2.72 -1.27 -8.47
N LEU A 20 4.03 -1.09 -8.63
CA LEU A 20 4.75 0.15 -8.35
C LEU A 20 5.16 0.78 -9.68
N ASP A 21 4.72 2.02 -9.89
CA ASP A 21 5.15 2.83 -11.03
C ASP A 21 6.65 3.13 -10.92
N SER A 22 7.39 2.83 -11.99
CA SER A 22 8.85 2.90 -11.99
C SER A 22 9.40 4.05 -12.83
N ASP A 23 8.66 4.54 -13.84
CA ASP A 23 9.14 5.59 -14.76
C ASP A 23 8.24 6.84 -14.80
N GLY A 24 7.09 6.81 -14.11
CA GLY A 24 6.13 7.91 -14.06
C GLY A 24 5.27 8.06 -15.31
N ASN A 25 5.45 7.21 -16.32
CA ASN A 25 4.69 7.18 -17.57
C ASN A 25 3.97 5.83 -17.79
N GLY A 26 4.09 4.89 -16.83
CA GLY A 26 3.41 3.61 -16.86
C GLY A 26 4.21 2.47 -17.49
N ALA A 27 5.51 2.64 -17.77
CA ALA A 27 6.39 1.56 -18.21
C ALA A 27 7.38 1.13 -17.11
N GLY A 28 8.00 -0.04 -17.29
CA GLY A 28 8.94 -0.59 -16.30
C GLY A 28 8.34 -0.92 -14.93
N ILE A 29 7.02 -1.14 -14.85
CA ILE A 29 6.30 -1.36 -13.60
C ILE A 29 6.89 -2.55 -12.85
N ILE A 30 7.30 -2.34 -11.60
CA ILE A 30 7.68 -3.43 -10.71
C ILE A 30 6.42 -4.00 -10.06
N VAL A 31 6.18 -5.29 -10.24
CA VAL A 31 5.05 -5.98 -9.65
C VAL A 31 5.51 -6.98 -8.61
N VAL A 32 4.95 -6.88 -7.41
CA VAL A 32 5.17 -7.79 -6.28
C VAL A 32 3.91 -8.62 -6.07
N GLY A 33 3.98 -9.91 -6.40
CA GLY A 33 2.91 -10.88 -6.17
C GLY A 33 3.11 -11.66 -4.87
N GLY A 34 2.02 -12.03 -4.22
CA GLY A 34 2.08 -12.78 -2.97
C GLY A 34 0.73 -12.98 -2.31
N THR A 35 0.76 -13.19 -1.00
CA THR A 35 -0.44 -13.22 -0.16
C THR A 35 -0.50 -12.00 0.75
N ALA A 36 -1.70 -11.49 1.00
CA ALA A 36 -1.97 -10.41 1.93
C ALA A 36 -2.82 -10.87 3.12
N ALA A 37 -2.59 -10.25 4.26
CA ALA A 37 -3.44 -10.34 5.42
C ALA A 37 -3.79 -8.95 5.95
N VAL A 38 -5.04 -8.77 6.37
CA VAL A 38 -5.44 -7.63 7.21
C VAL A 38 -4.93 -7.90 8.62
N VAL A 39 -3.95 -7.13 9.07
CA VAL A 39 -3.33 -7.34 10.40
C VAL A 39 -3.84 -6.37 11.45
N ALA A 40 -4.45 -5.25 11.04
CA ALA A 40 -5.16 -4.33 11.93
C ALA A 40 -6.13 -3.45 11.12
N THR A 41 -7.21 -3.02 11.78
CA THR A 41 -8.10 -1.95 11.32
C THR A 41 -8.07 -0.80 12.31
N ASP A 42 -8.63 0.33 11.90
CA ASP A 42 -8.81 1.52 12.73
C ASP A 42 -7.48 2.08 13.28
N VAL A 43 -6.40 1.88 12.52
CA VAL A 43 -5.08 2.44 12.81
C VAL A 43 -4.95 3.86 12.24
N ASP A 44 -4.15 4.69 12.90
CA ASP A 44 -3.64 5.92 12.30
C ASP A 44 -2.20 5.71 11.86
N CYS A 45 -1.91 5.94 10.57
CA CYS A 45 -0.56 5.82 10.03
C CYS A 45 0.44 6.80 10.69
N ARG A 46 -0.05 7.87 11.30
CA ARG A 46 0.77 8.86 12.01
C ARG A 46 1.32 8.34 13.33
N ASP A 47 0.67 7.33 13.92
CA ASP A 47 1.12 6.68 15.15
C ASP A 47 2.24 5.65 14.91
N ASP A 48 2.47 5.25 13.65
CA ASP A 48 3.58 4.38 13.26
C ASP A 48 4.84 5.22 13.05
N ALA A 49 5.67 5.33 14.10
CA ALA A 49 6.83 6.22 14.10
C ALA A 49 7.79 6.01 12.90
N PRO A 50 8.17 4.77 12.51
CA PRO A 50 8.96 4.55 11.29
C PRO A 50 8.27 5.01 10.00
N TYR A 51 6.98 4.70 9.84
CA TYR A 51 6.21 5.12 8.66
C TYR A 51 6.09 6.65 8.60
N TRP A 52 5.71 7.28 9.71
CA TRP A 52 5.53 8.72 9.78
C TRP A 52 6.85 9.46 9.63
N ALA A 53 7.95 8.91 10.16
CA ALA A 53 9.28 9.45 9.93
C ALA A 53 9.64 9.52 8.44
N LYS A 54 9.19 8.53 7.65
CA LYS A 54 9.42 8.49 6.20
C LYS A 54 8.53 9.46 5.42
N TYR A 55 7.25 9.59 5.79
CA TYR A 55 6.25 10.25 4.94
C TYR A 55 5.77 11.62 5.42
N ARG A 56 6.10 12.07 6.64
CA ARG A 56 5.55 13.33 7.21
C ARG A 56 5.84 14.57 6.35
N GLU A 57 7.01 14.66 5.74
CA GLU A 57 7.44 15.84 4.97
C GLU A 57 6.73 15.89 3.61
N ASP A 58 6.66 14.75 2.91
CA ASP A 58 5.89 14.64 1.66
C ASP A 58 4.39 14.84 1.91
N ALA A 59 3.84 14.26 2.98
CA ALA A 59 2.45 14.46 3.36
C ALA A 59 2.14 15.94 3.60
N ALA A 60 3.03 16.68 4.26
CA ALA A 60 2.86 18.12 4.45
C ALA A 60 2.96 18.88 3.12
N LYS A 61 3.95 18.56 2.27
CA LYS A 61 4.15 19.19 0.96
C LYS A 61 2.94 19.06 0.04
N PHE A 62 2.25 17.91 0.09
CA PHE A 62 1.07 17.64 -0.74
C PHE A 62 -0.27 17.92 -0.04
N GLY A 63 -0.27 18.45 1.20
CA GLY A 63 -1.50 18.73 1.95
C GLY A 63 -2.27 17.46 2.39
N LEU A 64 -1.58 16.34 2.53
CA LEU A 64 -2.14 15.02 2.84
C LEU A 64 -2.00 14.61 4.31
N THR A 65 -1.40 15.45 5.16
CA THR A 65 -1.13 15.14 6.57
C THR A 65 -2.34 14.58 7.31
N GLU A 66 -3.51 15.21 7.21
CA GLU A 66 -4.72 14.71 7.87
C GLU A 66 -5.41 13.61 7.05
N ALA A 67 -5.36 13.71 5.72
CA ALA A 67 -6.00 12.75 4.82
C ALA A 67 -5.43 11.33 4.96
N ILE A 68 -4.17 11.21 5.37
CA ILE A 68 -3.51 9.90 5.52
C ILE A 68 -4.16 9.03 6.62
N ALA A 69 -4.79 9.64 7.62
CA ALA A 69 -5.50 8.94 8.69
C ALA A 69 -6.73 8.15 8.16
N ALA A 70 -7.25 8.52 6.98
CA ALA A 70 -8.33 7.76 6.34
C ALA A 70 -7.89 6.34 5.91
N TYR A 71 -6.59 6.11 5.71
CA TYR A 71 -6.01 4.81 5.35
C TYR A 71 -5.85 3.88 6.56
N SER A 72 -6.93 3.73 7.33
CA SER A 72 -6.93 3.03 8.62
C SER A 72 -6.90 1.49 8.57
N THR A 73 -6.42 0.88 7.49
CA THR A 73 -6.34 -0.59 7.38
C THR A 73 -4.91 -1.00 7.10
N ARG A 74 -4.29 -1.74 8.02
CA ARG A 74 -2.92 -2.23 7.84
C ARG A 74 -2.95 -3.59 7.16
N LEU A 75 -2.31 -3.66 5.99
CA LEU A 75 -2.08 -4.89 5.25
C LEU A 75 -0.63 -5.34 5.41
N LYS A 76 -0.42 -6.64 5.61
CA LYS A 76 0.89 -7.29 5.47
C LYS A 76 0.89 -8.12 4.22
N ILE A 77 1.78 -7.82 3.27
CA ILE A 77 1.99 -8.61 2.06
C ILE A 77 3.25 -9.47 2.26
N THR A 78 3.14 -10.77 2.01
CA THR A 78 4.27 -11.72 1.96
C THR A 78 4.59 -12.00 0.49
N PRO A 79 5.67 -11.42 -0.06
CA PRO A 79 6.04 -11.62 -1.46
C PRO A 79 6.40 -13.09 -1.75
N THR A 80 5.91 -13.61 -2.86
CA THR A 80 6.30 -14.92 -3.40
C THR A 80 6.89 -14.81 -4.81
N ARG A 81 6.62 -13.70 -5.51
CA ARG A 81 7.13 -13.45 -6.86
C ARG A 81 7.32 -11.96 -7.10
N VAL A 82 8.36 -11.61 -7.87
CA VAL A 82 8.58 -10.27 -8.43
C VAL A 82 8.75 -10.39 -9.93
N TRP A 83 8.15 -9.47 -10.70
CA TRP A 83 8.37 -9.33 -12.13
C TRP A 83 8.27 -7.86 -12.56
N THR A 84 8.70 -7.56 -13.78
CA THR A 84 8.63 -6.22 -14.36
C THR A 84 7.95 -6.22 -15.73
N THR A 85 7.42 -5.08 -16.17
CA THR A 85 7.03 -4.86 -17.56
C THR A 85 8.21 -4.35 -18.38
N PRO A 86 8.27 -4.58 -19.70
CA PRO A 86 9.34 -4.05 -20.53
C PRO A 86 9.45 -2.52 -20.41
N THR A 87 10.68 -2.03 -20.35
CA THR A 87 11.02 -0.63 -20.65
C THR A 87 11.37 -0.58 -22.13
N GLY A 88 10.67 0.24 -22.91
CA GLY A 88 10.94 0.40 -24.35
C GLY A 88 12.36 0.87 -24.65
#